data_AF-A0A0F9FKF1-F1
#
_entry.id   AF-A0A0F9FKF1-F1
#
_cell.length_a   1.000
_cell.length_b   1.000
_cell.length_c   1.000
_cell.angle_alpha   90.00
_cell.angle_beta   90.00
_cell.angle_gamma   90.00
#
_symmetry.space_group_name_H-M   'P 1'
#
loop_
_entity.id
_entity.type
_entity.pdbx_description
1 polymer ?
#
loop_
_entity_poly.entity_id
_entity_poly.type
_entity_poly.pdbx_seq_one_letter_code
_entity_poly.pdbx_strand_id
1 'polypeptide(L)'
;MAVLQNIQTGQVTLSGTSVDATPSSYTPAQSILIFSYRGGSNNAARGSVKGLKVNGTTLRWLRNSSGGTAPIIEWQLMEFDADVSVEDISITYTATNNTETATISAVTLARAFIVPGGHQTVGGTALGDDDHTKWQYNSTTEIQIDRATNRNLAHSVEGQIVDFIGCSVQELDHTVSSGQTTTDTISSVTVGDTLIFASNTMSNVASGALFDRSSWRHRLQDATTVEFLREIGNGAVFNWTHYVIEFSDGTTLQQGLHTLANSDASDPITLSALVIAESTACLGTGRQWACSHGSNDNNDDDTRDAFLTSVLTATTTMTVTRDTQTGKCELYFQVPEWNVTAAAANDEEFAATSPSFSQPVLDKDEVVPY
;
A
#
# COMPACT_ATOMS: atom_id res chain seq x y z
N MET A 1 -7.76 -19.76 -2.99
CA MET A 1 -6.80 -18.64 -3.06
C MET A 1 -7.62 -17.39 -3.28
N ALA A 2 -7.16 -16.24 -2.79
CA ALA A 2 -7.84 -14.97 -2.99
C ALA A 2 -8.06 -14.71 -4.49
N VAL A 3 -9.27 -14.29 -4.86
CA VAL A 3 -9.60 -13.87 -6.23
C VAL A 3 -10.13 -12.45 -6.18
N LEU A 4 -9.54 -11.57 -6.99
CA LEU A 4 -10.02 -10.21 -7.12
C LEU A 4 -11.44 -10.24 -7.73
N GLN A 5 -12.40 -9.63 -7.04
CA GLN A 5 -13.77 -9.45 -7.52
C GLN A 5 -13.93 -8.14 -8.28
N ASN A 6 -13.39 -7.05 -7.72
CA ASN A 6 -13.57 -5.72 -8.27
C ASN A 6 -12.50 -4.75 -7.76
N ILE A 7 -12.11 -3.81 -8.63
CA ILE A 7 -11.36 -2.62 -8.24
C ILE A 7 -12.22 -1.40 -8.50
N GLN A 8 -12.47 -0.65 -7.45
CA GLN A 8 -13.11 0.66 -7.55
C GLN A 8 -12.07 1.74 -7.37
N THR A 9 -12.12 2.78 -8.19
CA THR A 9 -11.21 3.93 -8.10
C THR A 9 -11.99 5.23 -8.07
N GLY A 10 -11.36 6.28 -7.55
CA GLY A 10 -11.92 7.62 -7.64
C GLY A 10 -11.01 8.69 -7.06
N GLN A 11 -11.45 9.92 -7.25
CA GLN A 11 -10.77 11.12 -6.76
C GLN A 11 -11.71 11.91 -5.85
N VAL A 12 -11.17 12.47 -4.77
CA VAL A 12 -11.90 13.41 -3.91
C VAL A 12 -10.99 14.54 -3.43
N THR A 13 -11.56 15.74 -3.26
CA THR A 13 -10.83 16.91 -2.72
C THR A 13 -11.25 17.20 -1.28
N LEU A 14 -10.31 17.12 -0.35
CA LEU A 14 -10.51 17.38 1.08
C LEU A 14 -10.42 18.88 1.39
N SER A 15 -11.46 19.64 1.03
CA SER A 15 -11.50 21.10 1.26
C SER A 15 -11.62 21.48 2.74
N GLY A 16 -12.33 20.67 3.53
CA GLY A 16 -12.52 20.85 4.98
C GLY A 16 -11.62 19.95 5.82
N THR A 17 -12.08 19.55 7.00
CA THR A 17 -11.43 18.53 7.86
C THR A 17 -11.90 17.11 7.57
N SER A 18 -13.01 16.96 6.84
CA SER A 18 -13.55 15.67 6.41
C SER A 18 -14.17 15.77 5.03
N VAL A 19 -14.05 14.70 4.25
CA VAL A 19 -14.81 14.49 3.01
C VAL A 19 -15.11 12.99 2.87
N ASP A 20 -16.26 12.67 2.29
CA ASP A 20 -16.66 11.30 1.98
C ASP A 20 -16.61 11.07 0.47
N ALA A 21 -16.41 9.82 0.09
CA ALA A 21 -16.59 9.31 -1.27
C ALA A 21 -17.45 8.05 -1.18
N THR A 22 -18.20 7.80 -2.25
CA THR A 22 -19.25 6.79 -2.28
C THR A 22 -18.94 5.79 -3.38
N PRO A 23 -18.05 4.80 -3.12
CA PRO A 23 -17.93 3.66 -4.03
C PRO A 23 -19.26 2.90 -4.13
N SER A 24 -19.39 2.07 -5.16
CA SER A 24 -20.38 1.00 -5.18
C SER A 24 -20.19 0.06 -3.98
N SER A 25 -21.20 -0.74 -3.67
CA SER A 25 -21.16 -1.65 -2.51
C SER A 25 -19.91 -2.54 -2.53
N TYR A 26 -19.31 -2.73 -1.36
CA TYR A 26 -18.16 -3.61 -1.13
C TYR A 26 -18.24 -4.23 0.27
N THR A 27 -17.46 -5.27 0.51
CA THR A 27 -17.34 -5.95 1.81
C THR A 27 -16.10 -5.47 2.56
N PRO A 28 -16.23 -4.66 3.63
CA PRO A 28 -15.05 -4.06 4.28
C PRO A 28 -14.03 -5.08 4.78
N ALA A 29 -14.47 -6.21 5.30
CA ALA A 29 -13.60 -7.27 5.83
C ALA A 29 -12.83 -8.04 4.75
N GLN A 30 -13.09 -7.78 3.46
CA GLN A 30 -12.44 -8.43 2.32
C GLN A 30 -11.91 -7.39 1.33
N SER A 31 -11.85 -6.13 1.74
CA SER A 31 -11.46 -5.02 0.87
C SER A 31 -10.23 -4.29 1.39
N ILE A 32 -9.21 -4.17 0.54
CA ILE A 32 -8.00 -3.41 0.81
C ILE A 32 -8.17 -2.01 0.22
N LEU A 33 -7.87 -0.98 1.00
CA LEU A 33 -7.92 0.43 0.59
C LEU A 33 -6.50 0.96 0.50
N ILE A 34 -6.10 1.40 -0.69
CA ILE A 34 -4.88 2.18 -0.89
C ILE A 34 -5.26 3.56 -1.41
N PHE A 35 -4.47 4.56 -1.07
CA PHE A 35 -4.66 5.89 -1.59
C PHE A 35 -3.35 6.67 -1.68
N SER A 36 -3.31 7.55 -2.67
CA SER A 36 -2.26 8.53 -2.89
C SER A 36 -2.89 9.93 -2.83
N TYR A 37 -2.17 10.97 -2.42
CA TYR A 37 -2.70 12.33 -2.41
C TYR A 37 -1.62 13.33 -2.75
N ARG A 38 -2.04 14.50 -3.21
CA ARG A 38 -1.18 15.66 -3.48
C ARG A 38 -1.82 16.90 -2.88
N GLY A 39 -1.03 17.96 -2.71
CA GLY A 39 -1.48 19.20 -2.07
C GLY A 39 -1.10 19.24 -0.60
N GLY A 40 -1.86 19.97 0.21
CA GLY A 40 -1.66 20.08 1.65
C GLY A 40 -0.91 21.34 2.09
N SER A 41 -0.01 21.16 3.05
CA SER A 41 0.68 22.24 3.76
C SER A 41 1.79 21.63 4.60
N ASN A 42 2.83 22.42 4.84
CA ASN A 42 3.85 22.17 5.84
C ASN A 42 3.35 22.01 7.29
N ASN A 43 2.16 22.49 7.58
CA ASN A 43 1.50 22.23 8.84
C ASN A 43 0.90 20.82 8.82
N ALA A 44 1.47 19.90 9.60
CA ALA A 44 1.00 18.51 9.70
C ALA A 44 -0.52 18.36 9.91
N ALA A 45 -1.14 19.27 10.68
CA ALA A 45 -2.59 19.23 10.90
C ALA A 45 -3.42 19.48 9.64
N ARG A 46 -2.83 20.15 8.64
CA ARG A 46 -3.47 20.56 7.39
C ARG A 46 -3.03 19.69 6.20
N GLY A 47 -1.80 19.17 6.24
CA GLY A 47 -1.19 18.37 5.17
C GLY A 47 -1.34 16.86 5.33
N SER A 48 -1.45 16.34 6.57
CA SER A 48 -1.60 14.90 6.80
C SER A 48 -3.04 14.44 6.63
N VAL A 49 -3.22 13.39 5.82
CA VAL A 49 -4.52 12.76 5.56
C VAL A 49 -4.49 11.31 6.04
N LYS A 50 -5.61 10.87 6.62
CA LYS A 50 -5.92 9.45 6.81
C LYS A 50 -7.21 9.06 6.09
N GLY A 51 -7.27 7.82 5.61
CA GLY A 51 -8.43 7.26 4.91
C GLY A 51 -9.06 6.11 5.70
N LEU A 52 -10.40 6.03 5.74
CA LEU A 52 -11.16 5.04 6.49
C LEU A 52 -12.22 4.37 5.62
N LYS A 53 -12.45 3.07 5.83
CA LYS A 53 -13.65 2.36 5.37
C LYS A 53 -14.75 2.49 6.44
N VAL A 54 -15.69 3.41 6.25
CA VAL A 54 -16.75 3.67 7.26
C VAL A 54 -17.80 2.57 7.27
N ASN A 55 -18.20 2.11 6.08
CA ASN A 55 -19.13 1.01 5.85
C ASN A 55 -18.99 0.56 4.38
N GLY A 56 -19.72 -0.49 3.97
CA GLY A 56 -19.63 -1.05 2.61
C GLY A 56 -20.02 -0.13 1.44
N THR A 57 -20.25 1.17 1.64
CA THR A 57 -20.52 2.16 0.57
C THR A 57 -19.89 3.52 0.85
N THR A 58 -19.12 3.67 1.93
CA THR A 58 -18.60 4.97 2.36
C THR A 58 -17.15 4.84 2.75
N LEU A 59 -16.33 5.56 2.01
CA LEU A 59 -14.96 5.86 2.38
C LEU A 59 -14.93 7.28 2.95
N ARG A 60 -14.07 7.54 3.94
CA ARG A 60 -13.92 8.86 4.56
C ARG A 60 -12.46 9.25 4.68
N TRP A 61 -12.18 10.51 4.38
CA TRP A 61 -10.86 11.10 4.53
C TRP A 61 -10.92 12.19 5.57
N LEU A 62 -9.90 12.20 6.43
CA LEU A 62 -9.82 13.12 7.56
C LEU A 62 -8.46 13.81 7.57
N ARG A 63 -8.50 15.10 7.93
CA ARG A 63 -7.34 15.87 8.38
C ARG A 63 -7.73 16.71 9.59
N ASN A 64 -6.75 17.16 10.36
CA ASN A 64 -7.05 17.76 11.65
C ASN A 64 -7.53 19.22 11.59
N SER A 65 -7.07 19.97 10.59
CA SER A 65 -7.41 21.37 10.38
C SER A 65 -7.60 21.64 8.90
N SER A 66 -8.51 22.55 8.58
CA SER A 66 -8.56 23.17 7.25
C SER A 66 -7.42 24.18 7.06
N GLY A 67 -7.21 24.62 5.82
CA GLY A 67 -6.15 25.55 5.41
C GLY A 67 -5.13 24.90 4.48
N GLY A 68 -4.19 25.70 3.96
CA GLY A 68 -3.26 25.25 2.91
C GLY A 68 -3.96 24.96 1.58
N THR A 69 -3.27 24.26 0.67
CA THR A 69 -3.91 23.68 -0.50
C THR A 69 -4.74 22.48 -0.07
N ALA A 70 -5.98 22.39 -0.55
CA ALA A 70 -6.83 21.23 -0.25
C ALA A 70 -6.22 19.95 -0.84
N PRO A 71 -5.99 18.89 -0.04
CA PRO A 71 -5.49 17.63 -0.58
C PRO A 71 -6.43 17.04 -1.63
N ILE A 72 -5.87 16.66 -2.78
CA ILE A 72 -6.55 15.86 -3.80
C ILE A 72 -6.12 14.42 -3.57
N ILE A 73 -7.08 13.54 -3.29
CA ILE A 73 -6.83 12.14 -2.96
C ILE A 73 -7.33 11.27 -4.11
N GLU A 74 -6.44 10.43 -4.65
CA GLU A 74 -6.80 9.30 -5.49
C GLU A 74 -6.86 8.05 -4.62
N TRP A 75 -7.95 7.29 -4.72
CA TRP A 75 -8.16 6.08 -3.95
C TRP A 75 -8.43 4.89 -4.86
N GLN A 76 -8.03 3.72 -4.40
CA GLN A 76 -8.33 2.43 -5.02
C GLN A 76 -8.75 1.44 -3.93
N LEU A 77 -9.89 0.80 -4.16
CA LEU A 77 -10.51 -0.16 -3.27
C LEU A 77 -10.60 -1.50 -3.99
N MET A 78 -9.79 -2.46 -3.55
CA MET A 78 -9.74 -3.82 -4.10
C MET A 78 -10.59 -4.72 -3.23
N GLU A 79 -11.64 -5.33 -3.79
CA GLU A 79 -12.48 -6.31 -3.12
C GLU A 79 -12.15 -7.73 -3.59
N PHE A 80 -12.02 -8.65 -2.65
CA PHE A 80 -11.75 -10.07 -2.89
C PHE A 80 -12.95 -10.92 -2.43
N ASP A 81 -13.16 -12.08 -3.04
CA ASP A 81 -14.31 -12.95 -2.75
C ASP A 81 -14.22 -13.71 -1.43
N ALA A 82 -13.05 -14.25 -1.15
CA ALA A 82 -12.72 -15.11 -0.04
C ALA A 82 -11.21 -15.06 0.20
N ASP A 83 -10.73 -15.80 1.20
CA ASP A 83 -9.30 -16.06 1.39
C ASP A 83 -8.43 -14.81 1.68
N VAL A 84 -9.07 -13.66 1.86
CA VAL A 84 -8.52 -12.42 2.37
C VAL A 84 -9.37 -11.99 3.55
N SER A 85 -8.72 -11.68 4.68
CA SER A 85 -9.36 -10.96 5.78
C SER A 85 -8.64 -9.65 6.03
N VAL A 86 -9.42 -8.57 6.10
CA VAL A 86 -8.94 -7.21 6.37
C VAL A 86 -9.58 -6.70 7.65
N GLU A 87 -8.75 -6.30 8.61
CA GLU A 87 -9.16 -5.62 9.83
C GLU A 87 -8.61 -4.18 9.81
N ASP A 88 -9.50 -3.19 9.95
CA ASP A 88 -9.08 -1.78 10.01
C ASP A 88 -8.70 -1.42 11.44
N ILE A 89 -7.59 -0.69 11.58
CA ILE A 89 -7.03 -0.29 12.87
C ILE A 89 -6.93 1.22 12.95
N SER A 90 -7.48 1.77 14.04
CA SER A 90 -7.37 3.18 14.39
C SER A 90 -6.77 3.32 15.77
N ILE A 91 -5.60 3.96 15.86
CA ILE A 91 -4.93 4.23 17.14
C ILE A 91 -4.82 5.74 17.33
N THR A 92 -5.05 6.20 18.56
CA THR A 92 -4.78 7.58 18.97
C THR A 92 -3.73 7.60 20.06
N TYR A 93 -2.57 8.16 19.75
CA TYR A 93 -1.52 8.46 20.71
C TYR A 93 -1.97 9.58 21.64
N THR A 94 -1.73 9.39 22.93
CA THR A 94 -1.78 10.48 23.90
C THR A 94 -0.54 11.39 23.76
N ALA A 95 -0.53 12.49 24.51
CA ALA A 95 0.57 13.45 24.50
C ALA A 95 1.88 12.93 25.15
N THR A 96 1.90 11.69 25.64
CA THR A 96 3.05 11.12 26.39
C THR A 96 3.58 9.80 25.83
N ASN A 97 2.85 9.16 24.93
CA ASN A 97 3.16 7.79 24.52
C ASN A 97 3.94 7.79 23.21
N ASN A 98 4.99 6.99 23.12
CA ASN A 98 5.74 6.77 21.86
C ASN A 98 5.45 5.42 21.24
N THR A 99 4.85 4.53 22.01
CA THR A 99 4.51 3.17 21.59
C THR A 99 3.07 2.93 22.02
N GLU A 100 2.27 2.43 21.11
CA GLU A 100 0.92 1.96 21.36
C GLU A 100 0.81 0.52 20.86
N THR A 101 -0.05 -0.26 21.50
CA THR A 101 -0.37 -1.63 21.05
C THR A 101 -1.86 -1.71 20.76
N ALA A 102 -2.23 -2.56 19.80
CA ALA A 102 -3.62 -2.90 19.54
C ALA A 102 -3.77 -4.41 19.42
N THR A 103 -4.79 -4.94 20.10
CA THR A 103 -5.26 -6.30 19.87
C THR A 103 -5.94 -6.37 18.52
N ILE A 104 -5.61 -7.42 17.77
CA ILE A 104 -6.17 -7.71 16.45
C ILE A 104 -6.73 -9.13 16.44
N SER A 105 -7.56 -9.44 15.46
CA SER A 105 -7.93 -10.82 15.16
C SER A 105 -6.68 -11.66 14.88
N ALA A 106 -6.73 -12.95 15.21
CA ALA A 106 -5.59 -13.83 14.98
C ALA A 106 -5.26 -13.93 13.49
N VAL A 107 -4.02 -13.64 13.11
CA VAL A 107 -3.49 -13.75 11.75
C VAL A 107 -2.37 -14.77 11.65
N THR A 108 -2.07 -15.20 10.42
CA THR A 108 -0.87 -16.01 10.13
C THR A 108 0.27 -15.13 9.63
N LEU A 109 1.28 -14.86 10.47
CA LEU A 109 2.39 -13.93 10.15
C LEU A 109 3.11 -14.24 8.83
N ALA A 110 3.21 -15.51 8.43
CA ALA A 110 3.83 -15.92 7.18
C ALA A 110 3.07 -15.47 5.91
N ARG A 111 1.87 -14.91 6.06
CA ARG A 111 1.01 -14.43 4.97
C ARG A 111 0.20 -13.18 5.37
N ALA A 112 0.60 -12.52 6.45
CA ALA A 112 -0.08 -11.34 6.96
C ALA A 112 0.84 -10.12 6.91
N PHE A 113 0.29 -8.98 6.51
CA PHE A 113 1.04 -7.73 6.35
C PHE A 113 0.17 -6.53 6.76
N ILE A 114 0.81 -5.38 6.99
CA ILE A 114 0.13 -4.16 7.38
C ILE A 114 0.19 -3.15 6.22
N VAL A 115 -0.96 -2.57 5.88
CA VAL A 115 -1.09 -1.45 4.96
C VAL A 115 -1.37 -0.17 5.75
N PRO A 116 -0.38 0.73 5.90
CA PRO A 116 -0.62 2.02 6.57
C PRO A 116 -1.67 2.86 5.82
N GLY A 117 -2.64 3.40 6.55
CA GLY A 117 -3.77 4.18 6.04
C GLY A 117 -3.65 5.69 6.28
N GLY A 118 -2.44 6.17 6.59
CA GLY A 118 -2.14 7.58 6.86
C GLY A 118 -2.30 7.97 8.32
N HIS A 119 -2.28 9.29 8.58
CA HIS A 119 -2.36 9.83 9.93
C HIS A 119 -2.97 11.23 9.95
N GLN A 120 -3.37 11.65 11.14
CA GLN A 120 -3.95 12.95 11.44
C GLN A 120 -3.29 13.49 12.72
N THR A 121 -2.63 14.64 12.59
CA THR A 121 -1.82 15.21 13.67
C THR A 121 -2.45 16.47 14.31
N VAL A 122 -2.45 16.48 15.65
CA VAL A 122 -2.61 17.58 16.64
C VAL A 122 -2.02 18.97 16.39
N GLY A 123 -2.20 19.69 15.29
CA GLY A 123 -1.49 20.99 15.11
C GLY A 123 -0.04 20.80 14.67
N GLY A 124 0.85 21.76 14.97
CA GLY A 124 2.24 21.81 14.50
C GLY A 124 2.49 23.01 13.58
N THR A 125 3.75 23.28 13.27
CA THR A 125 4.15 24.35 12.32
C THR A 125 4.92 23.82 11.11
N ALA A 126 5.56 22.66 11.27
CA ALA A 126 6.29 21.93 10.26
C ALA A 126 6.01 20.43 10.46
N LEU A 127 6.29 19.63 9.44
CA LEU A 127 6.34 18.18 9.58
C LEU A 127 7.66 17.80 10.26
N GLY A 128 7.63 16.79 11.15
CA GLY A 128 8.80 16.41 11.95
C GLY A 128 8.99 14.90 12.11
N ASP A 129 9.95 14.53 12.97
CA ASP A 129 10.17 13.15 13.40
C ASP A 129 8.97 12.53 14.13
N ASP A 130 8.13 13.39 14.70
CA ASP A 130 6.91 13.08 15.44
C ASP A 130 5.69 12.76 14.56
N ASP A 131 5.81 12.91 13.23
CA ASP A 131 4.73 12.61 12.28
C ASP A 131 4.90 11.24 11.59
N HIS A 132 6.01 10.54 11.86
CA HIS A 132 6.30 9.21 11.37
C HIS A 132 5.85 8.13 12.35
N THR A 133 5.22 7.07 11.84
CA THR A 133 4.97 5.86 12.63
C THR A 133 5.40 4.59 11.94
N LYS A 134 6.04 3.72 12.72
CA LYS A 134 6.43 2.36 12.39
C LYS A 134 5.35 1.41 12.89
N TRP A 135 4.94 0.47 12.06
CA TRP A 135 3.94 -0.54 12.34
C TRP A 135 4.58 -1.91 12.20
N GLN A 136 4.42 -2.76 13.20
CA GLN A 136 4.99 -4.10 13.22
C GLN A 136 4.06 -5.07 13.96
N TYR A 137 4.17 -6.36 13.68
CA TYR A 137 3.50 -7.37 14.50
C TYR A 137 4.30 -7.62 15.77
N ASN A 138 3.63 -7.64 16.94
CA ASN A 138 4.25 -8.15 18.17
C ASN A 138 3.89 -9.63 18.40
N SER A 139 2.72 -10.04 17.93
CA SER A 139 2.27 -11.44 17.91
C SER A 139 1.23 -11.67 16.83
N THR A 140 0.69 -12.89 16.72
CA THR A 140 -0.43 -13.20 15.82
C THR A 140 -1.73 -12.49 16.18
N THR A 141 -1.85 -11.90 17.38
CA THR A 141 -3.06 -11.21 17.86
C THR A 141 -2.79 -9.79 18.34
N GLU A 142 -1.59 -9.25 18.07
CA GLU A 142 -1.20 -7.92 18.55
C GLU A 142 -0.24 -7.24 17.58
N ILE A 143 -0.50 -5.97 17.31
CA ILE A 143 0.44 -5.08 16.63
C ILE A 143 1.02 -4.06 17.61
N GLN A 144 2.20 -3.56 17.27
CA GLN A 144 2.81 -2.41 17.90
C GLN A 144 2.95 -1.28 16.87
N ILE A 145 2.64 -0.06 17.31
CA ILE A 145 2.89 1.15 16.53
C ILE A 145 3.78 2.10 17.31
N ASP A 146 4.93 2.44 16.74
CA ASP A 146 5.91 3.35 17.34
C ASP A 146 5.95 4.69 16.61
N ARG A 147 6.23 5.76 17.36
CA ARG A 147 6.66 7.07 16.86
C ARG A 147 7.96 7.47 17.56
N ALA A 148 8.86 8.18 16.87
CA ALA A 148 10.22 8.41 17.40
C ALA A 148 10.27 9.34 18.61
N THR A 149 9.46 10.41 18.57
CA THR A 149 9.50 11.48 19.55
C THR A 149 8.14 11.68 20.17
N ASN A 150 8.14 12.00 21.47
CA ASN A 150 6.90 12.27 22.16
C ASN A 150 6.39 13.65 21.75
N ARG A 151 5.18 13.66 21.23
CA ARG A 151 4.47 14.89 20.92
C ARG A 151 3.62 15.25 22.12
N ASN A 152 3.76 16.47 22.65
CA ASN A 152 2.81 17.02 23.63
C ASN A 152 1.40 17.27 23.05
N LEU A 153 1.04 16.58 21.96
CA LEU A 153 -0.17 16.76 21.16
C LEU A 153 -0.68 15.37 20.72
N ALA A 154 -1.99 15.22 20.66
CA ALA A 154 -2.60 13.99 20.17
C ALA A 154 -2.24 13.73 18.70
N HIS A 155 -2.08 12.47 18.34
CA HIS A 155 -1.81 12.02 16.98
C HIS A 155 -2.62 10.75 16.74
N SER A 156 -3.35 10.67 15.64
CA SER A 156 -4.10 9.46 15.30
C SER A 156 -3.62 8.88 13.99
N VAL A 157 -3.52 7.56 13.93
CA VAL A 157 -3.06 6.81 12.77
C VAL A 157 -4.12 5.81 12.37
N GLU A 158 -4.20 5.52 11.08
CA GLU A 158 -5.07 4.49 10.52
C GLU A 158 -4.21 3.48 9.76
N GLY A 159 -4.66 2.22 9.72
CA GLY A 159 -4.02 1.15 8.94
C GLY A 159 -4.95 -0.03 8.75
N GLN A 160 -4.48 -1.00 7.98
CA GLN A 160 -5.21 -2.24 7.71
C GLN A 160 -4.29 -3.42 7.98
N ILE A 161 -4.80 -4.40 8.72
CA ILE A 161 -4.18 -5.71 8.89
C ILE A 161 -4.78 -6.61 7.83
N VAL A 162 -3.91 -7.20 7.02
CA VAL A 162 -4.33 -8.09 5.93
C VAL A 162 -3.73 -9.46 6.18
N ASP A 163 -4.57 -10.49 6.30
CA ASP A 163 -4.17 -11.91 6.21
C ASP A 163 -4.64 -12.43 4.85
N PHE A 164 -3.70 -12.81 3.99
CA PHE A 164 -3.94 -13.05 2.56
C PHE A 164 -3.48 -14.46 2.15
N ILE A 165 -4.42 -15.36 1.87
CA ILE A 165 -4.09 -16.70 1.40
C ILE A 165 -3.70 -16.64 -0.07
N GLY A 166 -2.48 -17.11 -0.36
CA GLY A 166 -1.90 -17.06 -1.70
C GLY A 166 -0.64 -16.20 -1.76
N CYS A 167 -0.15 -15.67 -0.64
CA CYS A 167 1.16 -15.04 -0.57
C CYS A 167 2.07 -15.65 0.51
N SER A 168 3.36 -15.34 0.42
CA SER A 168 4.31 -15.45 1.53
C SER A 168 4.80 -14.05 1.94
N VAL A 169 4.95 -13.81 3.23
CA VAL A 169 5.37 -12.52 3.78
C VAL A 169 6.65 -12.68 4.59
N GLN A 170 7.60 -11.79 4.30
CA GLN A 170 8.79 -11.56 5.12
C GLN A 170 8.66 -10.19 5.79
N GLU A 171 8.73 -10.16 7.11
CA GLU A 171 8.82 -8.93 7.90
C GLU A 171 10.28 -8.62 8.22
N LEU A 172 10.73 -7.43 7.84
CA LEU A 172 12.12 -6.99 8.04
C LEU A 172 12.15 -5.68 8.80
N ASP A 173 12.89 -5.68 9.89
CA ASP A 173 13.23 -4.48 10.64
C ASP A 173 14.63 -4.01 10.27
N HIS A 174 14.74 -2.75 9.87
CA HIS A 174 16.01 -2.20 9.41
C HIS A 174 16.21 -0.76 9.89
N THR A 175 17.38 -0.48 10.43
CA THR A 175 17.77 0.89 10.82
C THR A 175 18.72 1.47 9.79
N VAL A 176 18.27 2.52 9.11
CA VAL A 176 19.10 3.25 8.16
C VAL A 176 19.65 4.52 8.79
N SER A 177 20.97 4.62 8.87
CA SER A 177 21.68 5.83 9.30
C SER A 177 22.00 6.75 8.13
N SER A 178 22.52 7.95 8.42
CA SER A 178 22.71 8.98 7.40
C SER A 178 23.70 8.58 6.29
N GLY A 179 23.38 9.01 5.06
CA GLY A 179 24.39 9.34 4.06
C GLY A 179 24.59 8.39 2.89
N GLN A 180 23.93 7.24 2.79
CA GLN A 180 24.10 6.36 1.62
C GLN A 180 22.86 5.54 1.28
N THR A 181 22.82 5.11 0.02
CA THR A 181 22.06 3.92 -0.38
C THR A 181 22.59 2.73 0.40
N THR A 182 21.71 1.99 1.07
CA THR A 182 22.06 0.76 1.78
C THR A 182 21.15 -0.37 1.33
N THR A 183 21.55 -1.59 1.61
CA THR A 183 20.79 -2.79 1.25
C THR A 183 20.60 -3.68 2.47
N ASP A 184 19.55 -4.49 2.45
CA ASP A 184 19.38 -5.62 3.35
C ASP A 184 19.03 -6.88 2.56
N THR A 185 19.36 -8.03 3.13
CA THR A 185 19.14 -9.33 2.51
C THR A 185 17.81 -9.92 2.93
N ILE A 186 17.07 -10.45 1.95
CA ILE A 186 15.82 -11.17 2.14
C ILE A 186 15.98 -12.62 1.68
N SER A 187 15.08 -13.49 2.11
CA SER A 187 14.92 -14.79 1.47
C SER A 187 14.52 -14.58 0.01
N SER A 188 14.98 -15.47 -0.88
CA SER A 188 14.74 -15.35 -2.31
C SER A 188 13.25 -15.23 -2.62
N VAL A 189 12.88 -14.26 -3.45
CA VAL A 189 11.53 -14.03 -3.97
C VAL A 189 11.56 -13.87 -5.50
N THR A 190 10.40 -13.98 -6.12
CA THR A 190 10.18 -13.66 -7.53
C THR A 190 9.85 -12.18 -7.67
N VAL A 191 10.80 -11.38 -8.15
CA VAL A 191 10.67 -9.91 -8.26
C VAL A 191 9.40 -9.50 -9.03
N GLY A 192 9.03 -10.26 -10.05
CA GLY A 192 7.83 -10.01 -10.86
C GLY A 192 6.52 -10.30 -10.14
N ASP A 193 6.53 -10.87 -8.94
CA ASP A 193 5.34 -11.28 -8.19
C ASP A 193 5.37 -10.74 -6.74
N THR A 194 6.30 -9.81 -6.44
CA THR A 194 6.54 -9.35 -5.07
C THR A 194 6.25 -7.88 -4.87
N LEU A 195 5.32 -7.59 -3.96
CA LEU A 195 4.97 -6.25 -3.48
C LEU A 195 5.72 -5.93 -2.18
N ILE A 196 6.11 -4.67 -2.00
CA ILE A 196 6.62 -4.16 -0.72
C ILE A 196 5.67 -3.11 -0.15
N PHE A 197 5.36 -3.25 1.14
CA PHE A 197 4.90 -2.15 1.98
C PHE A 197 5.91 -1.85 3.06
N ALA A 198 5.96 -0.60 3.51
CA ALA A 198 6.81 -0.24 4.63
C ALA A 198 6.26 0.93 5.43
N SER A 199 6.72 0.99 6.67
CA SER A 199 6.47 2.08 7.61
C SER A 199 7.73 2.36 8.42
N ASN A 200 7.85 3.54 9.02
CA ASN A 200 9.06 3.88 9.76
C ASN A 200 8.80 4.89 10.87
N THR A 201 9.75 4.92 11.80
CA THR A 201 10.04 6.09 12.62
C THR A 201 11.30 6.77 12.08
N MET A 202 11.44 8.05 12.39
CA MET A 202 12.59 8.86 11.99
C MET A 202 13.09 9.61 13.22
N SER A 203 14.39 9.77 13.41
CA SER A 203 14.98 10.51 14.52
C SER A 203 16.18 11.32 14.05
N ASN A 204 16.65 12.27 14.86
CA ASN A 204 17.82 13.12 14.57
C ASN A 204 17.68 13.97 13.29
N VAL A 205 16.49 14.49 13.03
CA VAL A 205 16.26 15.39 11.90
C VAL A 205 16.52 16.83 12.30
N ALA A 206 17.33 17.53 11.52
CA ALA A 206 17.39 18.98 11.63
C ALA A 206 16.05 19.59 11.18
N SER A 207 15.50 20.51 11.97
CA SER A 207 14.27 21.25 11.65
C SER A 207 14.32 21.86 10.23
N GLY A 208 13.22 21.76 9.47
CA GLY A 208 13.06 22.44 8.18
C GLY A 208 13.61 21.70 6.95
N ALA A 209 13.90 20.40 7.04
CA ALA A 209 14.54 19.65 5.95
C ALA A 209 14.07 18.18 5.87
N LEU A 210 12.77 17.95 5.94
CA LEU A 210 12.21 16.60 5.82
C LEU A 210 12.23 16.09 4.39
N PHE A 211 11.74 16.87 3.44
CA PHE A 211 11.48 16.33 2.11
C PHE A 211 12.70 16.36 1.18
N ASP A 212 13.51 17.42 1.19
CA ASP A 212 14.75 17.47 0.40
C ASP A 212 15.79 16.44 0.87
N ARG A 213 15.78 16.11 2.18
CA ARG A 213 16.85 15.32 2.79
C ARG A 213 16.42 14.01 3.39
N SER A 214 15.21 13.84 3.91
CA SER A 214 14.86 12.72 4.78
C SER A 214 13.98 11.67 4.11
N SER A 215 13.37 11.95 2.96
CA SER A 215 12.57 10.95 2.23
C SER A 215 13.43 9.80 1.70
N TRP A 216 13.16 8.59 2.18
CA TRP A 216 13.76 7.36 1.64
C TRP A 216 12.81 6.69 0.67
N ARG A 217 13.41 6.04 -0.32
CA ARG A 217 12.74 5.06 -1.17
C ARG A 217 13.24 3.68 -0.78
N HIS A 218 12.40 2.68 -0.93
CA HIS A 218 12.83 1.29 -0.91
C HIS A 218 12.44 0.64 -2.24
N ARG A 219 13.19 -0.37 -2.65
CA ARG A 219 12.84 -1.22 -3.79
C ARG A 219 13.41 -2.62 -3.62
N LEU A 220 12.83 -3.58 -4.32
CA LEU A 220 13.54 -4.82 -4.63
C LEU A 220 14.61 -4.50 -5.67
N GLN A 221 15.88 -4.64 -5.29
CA GLN A 221 16.97 -4.53 -6.24
C GLN A 221 17.09 -5.81 -7.07
N ASP A 222 16.92 -6.95 -6.41
CA ASP A 222 16.92 -8.28 -6.99
C ASP A 222 16.10 -9.25 -6.11
N ALA A 223 16.11 -10.54 -6.46
CA ALA A 223 15.37 -11.59 -5.76
C ALA A 223 15.75 -11.74 -4.28
N THR A 224 16.90 -11.25 -3.85
CA THR A 224 17.44 -11.47 -2.50
C THR A 224 17.79 -10.19 -1.76
N THR A 225 17.51 -9.03 -2.35
CA THR A 225 18.01 -7.75 -1.86
C THR A 225 16.94 -6.66 -1.90
N VAL A 226 16.67 -6.06 -0.75
CA VAL A 226 15.94 -4.79 -0.65
C VAL A 226 16.96 -3.67 -0.57
N GLU A 227 16.81 -2.65 -1.41
CA GLU A 227 17.65 -1.46 -1.40
C GLU A 227 16.87 -0.28 -0.82
N PHE A 228 17.50 0.47 0.07
CA PHE A 228 17.02 1.70 0.68
C PHE A 228 17.83 2.86 0.13
N LEU A 229 17.17 3.75 -0.60
CA LEU A 229 17.80 4.83 -1.34
C LEU A 229 17.54 6.17 -0.67
N ARG A 230 18.61 6.95 -0.53
CA ARG A 230 18.60 8.35 -0.13
C ARG A 230 19.75 9.09 -0.78
N GLU A 231 19.50 10.33 -1.18
CA GLU A 231 20.47 11.16 -1.89
C GLU A 231 21.38 11.95 -0.96
N ILE A 232 20.81 12.61 0.06
CA ILE A 232 21.54 13.53 0.93
C ILE A 232 21.51 13.05 2.36
N GLY A 233 22.67 12.75 2.95
CA GLY A 233 22.78 12.51 4.38
C GLY A 233 22.60 13.79 5.19
N ASN A 234 21.64 13.83 6.11
CA ASN A 234 21.44 14.96 7.04
C ASN A 234 21.59 14.60 8.53
N GLY A 235 22.07 13.40 8.85
CA GLY A 235 22.14 12.90 10.24
C GLY A 235 20.89 12.14 10.71
N ALA A 236 19.77 12.23 9.99
CA ALA A 236 18.55 11.51 10.36
C ALA A 236 18.73 9.99 10.27
N VAL A 237 18.17 9.31 11.27
CA VAL A 237 18.16 7.85 11.42
C VAL A 237 16.72 7.37 11.28
N PHE A 238 16.51 6.39 10.43
CA PHE A 238 15.20 5.79 10.18
C PHE A 238 15.15 4.37 10.68
N ASN A 239 14.09 4.02 11.41
CA ASN A 239 13.83 2.63 11.79
C ASN A 239 12.59 2.18 11.03
N TRP A 240 12.80 1.30 10.06
CA TRP A 240 11.77 0.79 9.17
C TRP A 240 11.28 -0.60 9.59
N THR A 241 10.02 -0.88 9.29
CA THR A 241 9.49 -2.23 9.07
C THR A 241 9.08 -2.34 7.61
N HIS A 242 9.54 -3.38 6.92
CA HIS A 242 9.15 -3.73 5.57
C HIS A 242 8.39 -5.06 5.59
N TYR A 243 7.31 -5.12 4.83
CA TYR A 243 6.61 -6.34 4.47
C TYR A 243 6.92 -6.64 3.01
N VAL A 244 7.72 -7.66 2.76
CA VAL A 244 8.01 -8.18 1.41
C VAL A 244 7.03 -9.32 1.15
N ILE A 245 6.12 -9.12 0.22
CA ILE A 245 4.92 -9.95 0.00
C ILE A 245 5.03 -10.57 -1.38
N GLU A 246 5.43 -11.85 -1.45
CA GLU A 246 5.49 -12.61 -2.70
C GLU A 246 4.17 -13.35 -2.92
N PHE A 247 3.49 -13.06 -4.02
CA PHE A 247 2.27 -13.73 -4.41
C PHE A 247 2.56 -15.04 -5.15
N SER A 248 1.73 -16.03 -4.89
CA SER A 248 1.76 -17.37 -5.51
C SER A 248 0.43 -17.72 -6.18
N ASP A 249 -0.52 -16.76 -6.20
CA ASP A 249 -1.85 -16.90 -6.77
C ASP A 249 -1.92 -16.50 -8.26
N GLY A 250 -0.79 -16.10 -8.86
CA GLY A 250 -0.72 -15.60 -10.23
C GLY A 250 -0.79 -14.08 -10.37
N THR A 251 -0.89 -13.34 -9.26
CA THR A 251 -0.69 -11.89 -9.25
C THR A 251 0.71 -11.56 -9.76
N THR A 252 0.80 -10.65 -10.73
CA THR A 252 2.08 -10.16 -11.27
C THR A 252 2.26 -8.69 -10.92
N LEU A 253 3.50 -8.21 -10.96
CA LEU A 253 3.91 -6.87 -10.60
C LEU A 253 4.83 -6.26 -11.64
N GLN A 254 4.52 -5.01 -11.99
CA GLN A 254 5.45 -4.11 -12.65
C GLN A 254 5.94 -3.07 -11.64
N GLN A 255 7.24 -2.86 -11.56
CA GLN A 255 7.81 -1.92 -10.60
C GLN A 255 9.04 -1.22 -11.14
N GLY A 256 9.36 -0.06 -10.58
CA GLY A 256 10.52 0.70 -11.03
C GLY A 256 10.72 2.02 -10.31
N LEU A 257 11.88 2.62 -10.54
CA LEU A 257 12.14 4.00 -10.18
C LEU A 257 11.68 4.91 -11.32
N HIS A 258 11.07 6.03 -10.96
CA HIS A 258 10.69 7.06 -11.90
C HIS A 258 11.02 8.43 -11.34
N THR A 259 11.51 9.31 -12.20
CA THR A 259 11.90 10.68 -11.86
C THR A 259 10.96 11.64 -12.58
N LEU A 260 10.26 12.49 -11.82
CA LEU A 260 9.67 13.73 -12.33
C LEU A 260 10.74 14.83 -12.34
N ALA A 261 10.89 15.53 -13.47
CA ALA A 261 11.82 16.65 -13.55
C ALA A 261 11.30 17.88 -12.81
N ASN A 262 12.18 18.86 -12.58
CA ASN A 262 11.90 20.01 -11.71
C ASN A 262 10.61 20.77 -12.04
N SER A 263 10.25 20.88 -13.32
CA SER A 263 9.08 21.62 -13.81
C SER A 263 7.84 20.75 -14.08
N ASP A 264 7.91 19.45 -13.83
CA ASP A 264 6.81 18.56 -14.23
C ASP A 264 5.76 18.56 -13.12
N ALA A 265 4.55 19.07 -13.40
CA ALA A 265 3.42 18.85 -12.50
C ALA A 265 2.89 17.41 -12.58
N SER A 266 3.11 16.76 -13.72
CA SER A 266 2.67 15.40 -13.97
C SER A 266 3.56 14.75 -15.02
N ASP A 267 3.78 13.45 -14.90
CA ASP A 267 4.56 12.68 -15.87
C ASP A 267 3.92 11.28 -16.10
N PRO A 268 3.79 10.82 -17.34
CA PRO A 268 3.41 9.44 -17.62
C PRO A 268 4.60 8.47 -17.45
N ILE A 269 4.33 7.38 -16.73
CA ILE A 269 5.20 6.22 -16.63
C ILE A 269 4.73 5.18 -17.65
N THR A 270 5.63 4.76 -18.53
CA THR A 270 5.36 3.68 -19.50
C THR A 270 5.45 2.33 -18.81
N LEU A 271 4.41 1.52 -18.97
CA LEU A 271 4.29 0.17 -18.43
C LEU A 271 4.22 -0.84 -19.58
N SER A 272 4.52 -2.10 -19.29
CA SER A 272 4.06 -3.22 -20.10
C SER A 272 2.53 -3.28 -20.08
N ALA A 273 1.95 -3.91 -21.09
CA ALA A 273 0.50 -4.07 -21.18
C ALA A 273 -0.06 -4.75 -19.92
N LEU A 274 -1.13 -4.18 -19.37
CA LEU A 274 -1.87 -4.68 -18.20
C LEU A 274 -3.39 -4.61 -18.43
N VAL A 275 -4.16 -5.33 -17.62
CA VAL A 275 -5.62 -5.19 -17.55
C VAL A 275 -6.00 -4.19 -16.45
N ILE A 276 -6.54 -3.03 -16.86
CA ILE A 276 -6.86 -1.91 -15.93
C ILE A 276 -7.83 -2.31 -14.82
N ALA A 277 -8.85 -3.12 -15.14
CA ALA A 277 -9.84 -3.56 -14.16
C ALA A 277 -9.27 -4.51 -13.09
N GLU A 278 -8.05 -5.00 -13.31
CA GLU A 278 -7.35 -5.99 -12.49
C GLU A 278 -6.09 -5.40 -11.88
N SER A 279 -5.79 -4.12 -12.13
CA SER A 279 -4.52 -3.51 -11.75
C SER A 279 -4.70 -2.33 -10.80
N THR A 280 -3.75 -2.17 -9.88
CA THR A 280 -3.68 -0.97 -9.02
C THR A 280 -2.37 -0.20 -9.15
N ALA A 281 -2.38 1.09 -8.83
CA ALA A 281 -1.22 1.96 -8.84
C ALA A 281 -0.76 2.25 -7.41
N CYS A 282 0.36 1.66 -7.01
CA CYS A 282 0.92 1.83 -5.67
C CYS A 282 2.20 2.66 -5.73
N LEU A 283 2.27 3.73 -4.93
CA LEU A 283 3.53 4.39 -4.61
C LEU A 283 4.17 3.58 -3.46
N GLY A 284 5.38 3.07 -3.66
CA GLY A 284 5.90 1.88 -2.95
C GLY A 284 5.91 1.90 -1.42
N THR A 285 5.84 3.08 -0.79
CA THR A 285 5.66 3.18 0.65
C THR A 285 4.19 3.33 1.02
N GLY A 286 3.73 2.58 2.03
CA GLY A 286 2.39 2.77 2.63
C GLY A 286 2.15 4.18 3.20
N ARG A 287 3.17 5.04 3.20
CA ARG A 287 3.09 6.48 3.42
C ARG A 287 3.72 7.20 2.22
N GLN A 288 3.09 8.26 1.69
CA GLN A 288 3.55 9.03 0.51
C GLN A 288 4.87 9.81 0.68
N TRP A 289 5.59 9.55 1.77
CA TRP A 289 6.75 10.32 2.20
C TRP A 289 8.05 9.89 1.48
N ALA A 290 7.95 9.08 0.43
CA ALA A 290 9.09 8.56 -0.31
C ALA A 290 9.42 9.32 -1.61
N CYS A 291 8.64 10.34 -1.97
CA CYS A 291 8.63 10.85 -3.33
C CYS A 291 9.21 12.28 -3.48
N SER A 292 10.31 12.63 -2.83
CA SER A 292 10.85 14.01 -2.91
C SER A 292 12.35 14.10 -3.23
N HIS A 293 12.90 13.09 -3.88
CA HIS A 293 14.31 13.06 -4.30
C HIS A 293 14.75 14.34 -5.03
N GLY A 294 15.56 15.16 -4.38
CA GLY A 294 16.11 16.37 -4.98
C GLY A 294 15.10 17.51 -5.10
N SER A 295 14.04 17.52 -4.27
CA SER A 295 13.34 18.79 -4.01
C SER A 295 14.38 19.79 -3.50
N ASN A 296 14.46 20.95 -4.12
CA ASN A 296 15.33 22.02 -3.67
C ASN A 296 14.62 22.94 -2.67
N ASP A 297 13.40 22.58 -2.24
CA ASP A 297 12.72 23.29 -1.17
C ASP A 297 13.46 23.02 0.14
N ASN A 298 14.36 23.93 0.44
CA ASN A 298 15.21 23.92 1.62
C ASN A 298 14.58 24.66 2.80
N ASN A 299 13.34 25.13 2.68
CA ASN A 299 12.77 26.07 3.63
C ASN A 299 11.36 25.77 4.11
N ASP A 300 10.56 24.92 3.46
CA ASP A 300 9.13 24.86 3.80
C ASP A 300 8.55 23.51 4.24
N ASP A 301 9.26 22.38 4.32
CA ASP A 301 8.66 21.08 4.73
C ASP A 301 7.26 20.85 4.11
N ASP A 302 7.05 21.26 2.86
CA ASP A 302 5.71 21.34 2.28
C ASP A 302 5.35 20.05 1.53
N THR A 303 4.23 19.45 1.94
CA THR A 303 3.71 18.22 1.32
C THR A 303 3.38 18.40 -0.16
N ARG A 304 3.17 19.63 -0.63
CA ARG A 304 2.84 19.93 -2.03
C ARG A 304 3.92 19.49 -3.03
N ASP A 305 5.19 19.49 -2.60
CA ASP A 305 6.34 19.09 -3.44
C ASP A 305 6.68 17.60 -3.34
N ALA A 306 6.32 16.98 -2.21
CA ALA A 306 6.74 15.62 -1.90
C ALA A 306 5.65 14.57 -2.12
N PHE A 307 4.37 14.95 -2.05
CA PHE A 307 3.27 14.00 -2.16
C PHE A 307 2.66 14.06 -3.56
N LEU A 308 2.46 12.86 -4.10
CA LEU A 308 1.92 12.66 -5.43
C LEU A 308 0.71 11.76 -5.36
N THR A 309 -0.14 11.95 -6.35
CA THR A 309 -1.15 10.98 -6.73
C THR A 309 -0.63 10.09 -7.85
N SER A 310 -1.05 8.82 -7.88
CA SER A 310 -0.82 7.89 -8.99
C SER A 310 -2.14 7.31 -9.48
N VAL A 311 -2.31 7.24 -10.80
CA VAL A 311 -3.51 6.66 -11.44
C VAL A 311 -3.14 5.93 -12.72
N LEU A 312 -3.74 4.76 -12.97
CA LEU A 312 -3.64 4.08 -14.25
C LEU A 312 -4.55 4.77 -15.27
N THR A 313 -3.96 5.37 -16.30
CA THR A 313 -4.70 6.13 -17.32
C THR A 313 -4.89 5.37 -18.62
N ALA A 314 -4.08 4.34 -18.86
CA ALA A 314 -4.20 3.43 -19.99
C ALA A 314 -3.53 2.09 -19.66
N THR A 315 -3.79 1.06 -20.47
CA THR A 315 -3.23 -0.31 -20.31
C THR A 315 -1.71 -0.38 -20.37
N THR A 316 -1.01 0.72 -20.66
CA THR A 316 0.46 0.80 -20.70
C THR A 316 0.95 2.08 -20.00
N THR A 317 0.11 2.73 -19.21
CA THR A 317 0.44 4.05 -18.64
C THR A 317 -0.13 4.24 -17.25
N MET A 318 0.77 4.52 -16.31
CA MET A 318 0.44 5.14 -15.04
C MET A 318 0.82 6.62 -15.11
N THR A 319 -0.01 7.51 -14.60
CA THR A 319 0.29 8.93 -14.49
C THR A 319 0.50 9.28 -13.03
N VAL A 320 1.61 9.96 -12.75
CA VAL A 320 1.89 10.56 -11.44
C VAL A 320 1.72 12.07 -11.52
N THR A 321 1.21 12.69 -10.46
CA THR A 321 0.93 14.13 -10.41
C THR A 321 1.24 14.69 -9.02
N ARG A 322 1.91 15.84 -8.96
CA ARG A 322 2.18 16.62 -7.74
C ARG A 322 1.51 17.99 -7.81
N ASP A 323 1.43 18.68 -6.66
CA ASP A 323 0.73 19.97 -6.58
C ASP A 323 1.64 21.15 -6.95
N THR A 324 2.91 21.13 -6.50
CA THR A 324 3.91 22.15 -6.81
C THR A 324 5.13 21.56 -7.52
N GLN A 325 5.85 22.42 -8.24
CA GLN A 325 6.95 22.06 -9.12
C GLN A 325 8.29 22.58 -8.57
N THR A 326 8.58 22.35 -7.29
CA THR A 326 9.89 22.74 -6.75
C THR A 326 10.81 21.52 -6.68
N GLY A 327 11.84 21.54 -7.54
CA GLY A 327 12.88 20.50 -7.59
C GLY A 327 12.44 19.15 -8.15
N LYS A 328 13.39 18.23 -8.21
CA LYS A 328 13.20 16.88 -8.76
C LYS A 328 12.35 16.08 -7.78
N CYS A 329 11.61 15.11 -8.29
CA CYS A 329 10.98 14.08 -7.49
C CYS A 329 11.36 12.72 -8.09
N GLU A 330 11.75 11.76 -7.26
CA GLU A 330 11.88 10.36 -7.68
C GLU A 330 11.04 9.54 -6.74
N LEU A 331 10.39 8.52 -7.30
CA LEU A 331 9.50 7.63 -6.61
C LEU A 331 9.79 6.19 -7.03
N TYR A 332 9.50 5.27 -6.14
CA TYR A 332 9.35 3.87 -6.49
C TYR A 332 7.87 3.59 -6.71
N PHE A 333 7.52 3.04 -7.87
CA PHE A 333 6.16 2.61 -8.17
C PHE A 333 6.08 1.09 -8.21
N GLN A 334 4.91 0.57 -7.86
CA GLN A 334 4.52 -0.82 -7.98
C GLN A 334 3.12 -0.86 -8.57
N VAL A 335 2.91 -1.69 -9.59
CA VAL A 335 1.62 -1.87 -10.27
C VAL A 335 1.32 -3.36 -10.26
N PRO A 336 0.65 -3.87 -9.21
CA PRO A 336 0.16 -5.24 -9.21
C PRO A 336 -1.03 -5.36 -10.16
N GLU A 337 -0.99 -6.42 -10.97
CA GLU A 337 -2.10 -6.96 -11.75
C GLU A 337 -2.55 -8.24 -11.04
N TRP A 338 -3.67 -8.13 -10.33
CA TRP A 338 -4.18 -9.11 -9.39
C TRP A 338 -4.82 -10.30 -10.12
N ASN A 339 -4.69 -11.49 -9.54
CA ASN A 339 -5.34 -12.66 -10.10
C ASN A 339 -6.89 -12.57 -10.02
N VAL A 340 -7.54 -12.61 -11.18
CA VAL A 340 -9.01 -12.69 -11.33
C VAL A 340 -9.53 -14.09 -11.64
N THR A 341 -8.64 -15.03 -11.94
CA THR A 341 -9.08 -16.38 -12.23
C THR A 341 -9.20 -17.12 -10.92
N ALA A 342 -10.42 -17.51 -10.53
CA ALA A 342 -10.56 -18.63 -9.60
C ALA A 342 -9.87 -19.79 -10.30
N ALA A 343 -8.65 -20.14 -9.88
CA ALA A 343 -7.99 -21.34 -10.34
C ALA A 343 -9.03 -22.43 -10.16
N ALA A 344 -9.58 -22.94 -11.27
CA ALA A 344 -10.37 -24.14 -11.23
C ALA A 344 -9.42 -25.14 -10.61
N ALA A 345 -9.62 -25.46 -9.33
CA ALA A 345 -8.88 -26.51 -8.68
C ALA A 345 -9.02 -27.68 -9.63
N ASN A 346 -7.90 -28.11 -10.20
CA ASN A 346 -7.88 -29.31 -11.00
C ASN A 346 -8.44 -30.39 -10.08
N ASP A 347 -9.71 -30.76 -10.31
CA ASP A 347 -10.28 -32.04 -9.93
C ASP A 347 -9.44 -33.09 -10.68
N GLU A 348 -8.22 -33.33 -10.18
CA GLU A 348 -7.64 -34.64 -10.33
C GLU A 348 -8.55 -35.61 -9.56
N GLU A 349 -8.91 -36.69 -10.25
CA GLU A 349 -9.52 -37.89 -9.69
C GLU A 349 -11.06 -37.98 -9.66
N PHE A 350 -11.67 -38.02 -10.85
CA PHE A 350 -12.60 -39.13 -11.11
C PHE A 350 -12.22 -39.84 -12.41
N ALA A 351 -11.29 -40.78 -12.29
CA ALA A 351 -11.08 -41.81 -13.29
C ALA A 351 -12.39 -42.57 -13.50
N ALA A 352 -13.13 -42.21 -14.54
CA ALA A 352 -14.22 -43.02 -15.06
C ALA A 352 -13.62 -44.30 -15.67
N THR A 353 -13.31 -45.27 -14.82
CA THR A 353 -13.27 -46.67 -15.25
C THR A 353 -14.68 -47.05 -15.65
N SER A 354 -14.96 -46.94 -16.95
CA SER A 354 -16.22 -47.42 -17.53
C SER A 354 -16.36 -48.92 -17.26
N PRO A 355 -17.37 -49.40 -16.53
CA PRO A 355 -17.70 -50.81 -16.56
C PRO A 355 -18.22 -51.13 -17.97
N SER A 356 -17.57 -52.05 -18.67
CA SER A 356 -18.05 -52.60 -19.92
C SER A 356 -19.41 -53.28 -19.70
N PHE A 357 -20.51 -52.62 -20.05
CA PHE A 357 -21.80 -53.27 -20.20
C PHE A 357 -21.79 -54.07 -21.51
N SER A 358 -21.67 -55.38 -21.41
CA SER A 358 -22.03 -56.28 -22.51
C SER A 358 -23.55 -56.22 -22.70
N GLN A 359 -23.99 -55.80 -23.88
CA GLN A 359 -25.39 -55.95 -24.25
C GLN A 359 -25.73 -57.43 -24.42
N PRO A 360 -26.89 -57.91 -23.93
CA PRO A 360 -27.36 -59.24 -24.25
C PRO A 360 -27.79 -59.30 -25.72
N VAL A 361 -27.30 -60.33 -26.41
CA VAL A 361 -27.75 -60.74 -27.74
C VAL A 361 -29.22 -61.16 -27.61
N LEU A 362 -30.12 -60.40 -28.21
CA LEU A 362 -31.51 -60.78 -28.40
C LEU A 362 -31.58 -61.82 -29.52
N ASP A 363 -31.77 -63.08 -29.11
CA ASP A 363 -32.05 -64.21 -29.97
C ASP A 363 -33.42 -64.00 -30.64
N LYS A 364 -33.46 -64.11 -31.96
CA LYS A 364 -34.60 -63.73 -32.80
C LYS A 364 -35.16 -64.97 -33.48
N ASP A 365 -35.82 -65.82 -32.70
CA ASP A 365 -36.64 -66.92 -33.22
C ASP A 365 -37.90 -67.10 -32.36
N GLU A 366 -39.01 -66.49 -32.79
CA GLU A 366 -40.33 -67.03 -32.49
C GLU A 366 -41.28 -66.73 -33.66
N VAL A 367 -41.39 -67.71 -34.55
CA VAL A 367 -42.42 -67.79 -35.59
C VAL A 367 -43.61 -68.51 -34.97
N VAL A 368 -44.75 -67.82 -34.86
CA VAL A 368 -46.05 -68.45 -34.56
C VAL A 368 -46.92 -68.38 -35.83
N PRO A 369 -47.42 -69.51 -36.35
CA PRO A 369 -48.22 -69.55 -37.57
C PRO A 369 -49.71 -69.25 -37.32
N TYR A 370 -50.36 -68.66 -38.32
CA TYR A 370 -51.80 -68.80 -38.57
C TYR A 370 -52.00 -69.60 -39.85
#